data_AF-C6IVK2-F1
#
_entry.id   AF-C6IVK2-F1
#
_cell.length_a   1.000
_cell.length_b   1.000
_cell.length_c   1.000
_cell.angle_alpha   90.00
_cell.angle_beta   90.00
_cell.angle_gamma   90.00
#
_symmetry.space_group_name_H-M   'P 1'
#
loop_
_entity.id
_entity.type
_entity.pdbx_description
1 polymer ?
#
loop_
_entity_poly.entity_id
_entity_poly.type
_entity_poly.pdbx_seq_one_letter_code
_entity_poly.pdbx_strand_id
1 'polypeptide(L)'
;MDGTLAGTSLPFQPKVDVQDALAYTAKGQSAYITQGDQLLYLAPLYTMDQQPVGTVQFHVSLEEQHAFYERIRRLFWLVGAAVLVGGFLLGYLYVWRQANVITRLNRAVMRIGEGEYLREPTVRRKDELGELALGIFEMSGKIATTHAQLTDEKSKLIEAVTRLQELEQQQKLFIGNISHELKTPLTSILAYTDLLDMYRDDPALLDEACRQIGMEAERLYALVEKSLKLSSMDVYEFETHAASVDLKPLLEKAAARLQARAEQQGIQIVTDLQDGKVWADADNVMHMVMDLLDNAVKYNRPDANHGQGYRYRHSAGGTGLHL
;
A
#
# COMPACT_ATOMS: atom_id res chain seq x y z
N MET A 1 -61.77 65.94 -83.03
CA MET A 1 -61.63 64.64 -82.34
C MET A 1 -61.59 63.61 -83.43
N ASP A 2 -60.53 62.80 -83.47
CA ASP A 2 -60.45 61.48 -84.12
C ASP A 2 -58.97 61.08 -84.11
N GLY A 3 -58.52 60.61 -82.94
CA GLY A 3 -57.16 60.14 -82.73
C GLY A 3 -56.94 58.84 -83.49
N THR A 4 -56.02 58.87 -84.44
CA THR A 4 -55.61 57.70 -85.23
C THR A 4 -54.81 56.73 -84.36
N LEU A 5 -55.26 55.49 -84.36
CA LEU A 5 -54.68 54.36 -83.63
C LEU A 5 -53.27 54.07 -84.16
N ALA A 6 -52.24 54.35 -83.36
CA ALA A 6 -50.85 54.04 -83.70
C ALA A 6 -50.41 52.74 -83.02
N GLY A 7 -50.34 51.66 -83.79
CA GLY A 7 -49.59 50.44 -83.45
C GLY A 7 -50.43 49.30 -82.85
N THR A 8 -50.46 48.17 -83.55
CA THR A 8 -50.96 46.88 -83.05
C THR A 8 -49.80 45.93 -82.80
N SER A 9 -49.25 45.97 -81.59
CA SER A 9 -48.50 44.85 -81.02
C SER A 9 -48.24 45.08 -79.54
N LEU A 10 -48.76 44.18 -78.68
CA LEU A 10 -48.07 43.52 -77.55
C LEU A 10 -49.07 42.76 -76.64
N PRO A 11 -48.60 41.75 -75.87
CA PRO A 11 -49.43 40.72 -75.26
C PRO A 11 -50.29 41.26 -74.10
N PHE A 12 -51.46 40.66 -73.95
CA PHE A 12 -52.37 40.91 -72.84
C PHE A 12 -51.69 40.48 -71.52
N GLN A 13 -51.24 41.45 -70.73
CA GLN A 13 -51.00 41.28 -69.30
C GLN A 13 -52.15 41.92 -68.54
N PRO A 14 -52.58 41.33 -67.40
CA PRO A 14 -53.77 41.78 -66.69
C PRO A 14 -53.69 43.28 -66.40
N LYS A 15 -54.76 44.01 -66.76
CA LYS A 15 -54.90 45.45 -66.46
C LYS A 15 -54.82 45.60 -64.94
N VAL A 16 -53.67 46.02 -64.44
CA VAL A 16 -53.53 46.53 -63.10
C VAL A 16 -54.46 47.74 -63.00
N ASP A 17 -55.33 47.76 -62.00
CA ASP A 17 -56.24 48.88 -61.79
C ASP A 17 -55.42 50.10 -61.34
N VAL A 18 -55.27 51.04 -62.26
CA VAL A 18 -54.54 52.31 -62.07
C VAL A 18 -55.49 53.48 -61.80
N GLN A 19 -56.80 53.26 -61.63
CA GLN A 19 -57.77 54.35 -61.43
C GLN A 19 -57.41 55.25 -60.25
N ASP A 20 -57.03 54.65 -59.12
CA ASP A 20 -56.64 55.40 -57.93
C ASP A 20 -55.33 56.18 -58.17
N ALA A 21 -54.36 55.58 -58.87
CA ALA A 21 -53.09 56.23 -59.20
C ALA A 21 -53.26 57.40 -60.20
N LEU A 22 -54.20 57.29 -61.13
CA LEU A 22 -54.55 58.35 -62.08
C LEU A 22 -55.16 59.58 -61.39
N ALA A 23 -55.87 59.38 -60.27
CA ALA A 23 -56.41 60.50 -59.49
C ALA A 23 -55.29 61.38 -58.87
N TYR A 24 -54.12 60.79 -58.57
CA TYR A 24 -52.96 61.54 -58.09
C TYR A 24 -52.22 62.26 -59.23
N THR A 25 -52.10 61.63 -60.40
CA THR A 25 -51.46 62.27 -61.56
C THR A 25 -52.31 63.40 -62.14
N ALA A 26 -53.64 63.30 -62.07
CA ALA A 26 -54.56 64.41 -62.38
C ALA A 26 -54.35 65.64 -61.47
N LYS A 27 -53.84 65.44 -60.24
CA LYS A 27 -53.47 66.51 -59.31
C LYS A 27 -52.01 66.97 -59.45
N GLY A 28 -51.31 66.48 -60.48
CA GLY A 28 -49.91 66.81 -60.72
C GLY A 28 -48.93 66.08 -59.80
N GLN A 29 -49.30 64.95 -59.20
CA GLN A 29 -48.41 64.13 -58.38
C GLN A 29 -48.03 62.84 -59.11
N SER A 30 -46.78 62.39 -59.00
CA SER A 30 -46.40 61.08 -59.53
C SER A 30 -46.89 59.97 -58.61
N ALA A 31 -47.33 58.84 -59.17
CA ALA A 31 -47.82 57.68 -58.43
C ALA A 31 -47.11 56.42 -58.89
N TYR A 32 -46.95 55.44 -57.99
CA TYR A 32 -46.37 54.15 -58.34
C TYR A 32 -47.20 53.01 -57.74
N ILE A 33 -47.30 51.90 -58.47
CA ILE A 33 -47.95 50.67 -58.03
C ILE A 33 -46.98 49.52 -58.24
N THR A 34 -46.70 48.77 -57.18
CA THR A 34 -45.94 47.51 -57.25
C THR A 34 -46.91 46.34 -57.26
N GLN A 35 -46.94 45.55 -58.34
CA GLN A 35 -47.75 44.34 -58.42
C GLN A 35 -46.91 43.18 -58.94
N GLY A 36 -46.63 42.20 -58.08
CA GLY A 36 -45.77 41.07 -58.39
C GLY A 36 -44.37 41.51 -58.82
N ASP A 37 -43.98 41.12 -60.04
CA ASP A 37 -42.69 41.41 -60.65
C ASP A 37 -42.72 42.66 -61.54
N GLN A 38 -43.70 43.56 -61.35
CA GLN A 38 -43.78 44.79 -62.12
C GLN A 38 -44.01 46.01 -61.22
N LEU A 39 -43.25 47.07 -61.52
CA LEU A 39 -43.46 48.41 -61.01
C LEU A 39 -44.07 49.26 -62.12
N LEU A 40 -45.26 49.77 -61.86
CA LEU A 40 -45.96 50.73 -62.70
C LEU A 40 -45.69 52.12 -62.14
N TYR A 41 -45.02 52.97 -62.91
CA TYR A 41 -44.75 54.35 -62.54
C TYR A 41 -45.53 55.30 -63.43
N LEU A 42 -46.37 56.13 -62.83
CA LEU A 42 -47.25 57.06 -63.53
C LEU A 42 -46.81 58.49 -63.24
N ALA A 43 -46.46 59.23 -64.28
CA ALA A 43 -46.01 60.62 -64.20
C ALA A 43 -46.94 61.55 -64.98
N PRO A 44 -47.37 62.69 -64.40
CA PRO A 44 -48.17 63.68 -65.12
C PRO A 44 -47.35 64.40 -66.19
N LEU A 45 -47.97 64.64 -67.35
CA LEU A 45 -47.42 65.49 -68.41
C LEU A 45 -47.99 66.90 -68.28
N TYR A 46 -47.10 67.89 -68.33
CA TYR A 46 -47.49 69.29 -68.27
C TYR A 46 -47.32 69.97 -69.62
N THR A 47 -48.23 70.88 -69.95
CA THR A 47 -48.05 71.85 -71.04
C THR A 47 -47.14 72.99 -70.59
N MET A 48 -46.67 73.83 -71.52
CA MET A 48 -45.85 75.02 -71.21
C MET A 48 -46.45 75.93 -70.12
N ASP A 49 -47.78 75.88 -69.93
CA ASP A 49 -48.54 76.64 -68.91
C ASP A 49 -48.72 75.89 -67.57
N GLN A 50 -47.94 74.82 -67.31
CA GLN A 50 -47.98 73.97 -66.09
C GLN A 50 -49.32 73.27 -65.79
N GLN A 51 -50.20 73.15 -66.78
CA GLN A 51 -51.45 72.38 -66.65
C GLN A 51 -51.23 70.89 -66.98
N PRO A 52 -51.72 69.94 -66.16
CA PRO A 52 -51.59 68.51 -66.46
C PRO A 52 -52.51 68.11 -67.62
N VAL A 53 -51.93 67.60 -68.71
CA VAL A 53 -52.67 67.24 -69.95
C VAL A 53 -52.75 65.74 -70.19
N GLY A 54 -51.92 64.95 -69.51
CA GLY A 54 -51.96 63.50 -69.62
C GLY A 54 -51.11 62.82 -68.55
N THR A 55 -51.08 61.49 -68.58
CA THR A 55 -50.22 60.68 -67.72
C THR A 55 -49.42 59.72 -68.59
N VAL A 56 -48.11 59.65 -68.37
CA VAL A 56 -47.26 58.59 -68.96
C VAL A 56 -47.11 57.48 -67.94
N GLN A 57 -47.30 56.26 -68.40
CA GLN A 57 -47.14 55.04 -67.59
C GLN A 57 -45.90 54.29 -68.07
N PHE A 58 -44.97 54.07 -67.15
CA PHE A 58 -43.78 53.25 -67.35
C PHE A 58 -43.98 51.90 -66.66
N HIS A 59 -43.64 50.81 -67.37
CA HIS A 59 -43.61 49.46 -66.82
C HIS A 59 -42.16 49.07 -66.62
N VAL A 60 -41.78 48.79 -65.37
CA VAL A 60 -40.44 48.33 -65.02
C VAL A 60 -40.55 46.91 -64.48
N SER A 61 -39.80 45.96 -65.05
CA SER A 61 -39.72 44.60 -64.52
C SER A 61 -38.88 44.58 -63.24
N LEU A 62 -39.42 43.97 -62.20
CA LEU A 62 -38.77 43.68 -60.92
C LEU A 62 -38.32 42.22 -60.82
N GLU A 63 -38.47 41.41 -61.88
CA GLU A 63 -38.14 39.98 -61.86
C GLU A 63 -36.65 39.75 -61.51
N GLU A 64 -35.74 40.54 -62.11
CA GLU A 64 -34.31 40.47 -61.78
C GLU A 64 -34.03 40.90 -60.34
N GLN A 65 -34.77 41.89 -59.84
CA GLN A 65 -34.64 42.39 -58.48
C GLN A 65 -35.14 41.36 -57.46
N HIS A 66 -36.28 40.72 -57.69
CA HIS A 66 -36.78 39.64 -56.85
C HIS A 66 -35.88 38.40 -56.91
N ALA A 67 -35.41 38.01 -58.10
CA ALA A 67 -34.45 36.91 -58.25
C ALA A 67 -33.12 37.18 -57.52
N PHE A 68 -32.68 38.45 -57.48
CA PHE A 68 -31.54 38.89 -56.69
C PHE A 68 -31.80 38.76 -55.18
N TYR A 69 -32.94 39.23 -54.67
CA TYR A 69 -33.33 39.05 -53.26
C TYR A 69 -33.43 37.58 -52.87
N GLU A 70 -34.01 36.73 -53.72
CA GLU A 70 -34.09 35.28 -53.50
C GLU A 70 -32.70 34.63 -53.46
N ARG A 71 -31.77 35.09 -54.29
CA ARG A 71 -30.38 34.62 -54.27
C ARG A 71 -29.70 35.02 -52.97
N ILE A 72 -29.83 36.27 -52.53
CA ILE A 72 -29.28 36.75 -51.25
C ILE A 72 -29.88 35.94 -50.09
N ARG A 73 -31.20 35.75 -50.05
CA ARG A 73 -31.88 35.02 -48.99
C ARG A 73 -31.42 33.58 -48.90
N ARG A 74 -31.30 32.88 -50.03
CA ARG A 74 -30.75 31.52 -50.07
C ARG A 74 -29.31 31.47 -49.59
N LEU A 75 -28.46 32.40 -50.04
CA LEU A 75 -27.07 32.45 -49.63
C LEU A 75 -26.93 32.76 -48.13
N PHE A 76 -27.75 33.66 -47.60
CA PHE A 76 -27.83 33.98 -46.19
C PHE A 76 -28.19 32.74 -45.34
N TRP A 77 -29.23 32.00 -45.72
CA TRP A 77 -29.61 30.77 -45.01
C TRP A 77 -28.55 29.67 -45.12
N LEU A 78 -27.96 29.47 -46.29
CA LEU A 78 -26.91 28.47 -46.50
C LEU A 78 -25.66 28.77 -45.67
N VAL A 79 -25.17 30.00 -45.72
CA VAL A 79 -23.99 30.42 -44.95
C VAL A 79 -24.30 30.41 -43.46
N GLY A 80 -25.46 30.91 -43.04
CA GLY A 80 -25.89 30.89 -41.64
C GLY A 80 -25.98 29.46 -41.09
N ALA A 81 -26.58 28.54 -41.83
CA ALA A 81 -26.65 27.13 -41.45
C ALA A 81 -25.26 26.48 -41.41
N ALA A 82 -24.40 26.76 -42.40
CA ALA A 82 -23.04 26.22 -42.43
C ALA A 82 -22.21 26.68 -41.22
N VAL A 83 -22.30 27.96 -40.85
CA VAL A 83 -21.61 28.51 -39.67
C VAL A 83 -22.17 27.90 -38.38
N LEU A 84 -23.49 27.75 -38.26
CA LEU A 84 -24.13 27.12 -37.11
C LEU A 84 -23.68 25.67 -36.92
N VAL A 85 -23.74 24.87 -37.99
CA VAL A 85 -23.34 23.46 -37.96
C VAL A 85 -21.84 23.34 -37.68
N GLY A 86 -21.01 24.15 -38.33
CA GLY A 86 -19.56 24.17 -38.10
C GLY A 86 -19.20 24.54 -36.67
N GLY A 87 -19.82 25.57 -36.12
CA GLY A 87 -19.64 26.00 -34.73
C GLY A 87 -20.08 24.92 -33.73
N PHE A 88 -21.22 24.28 -33.98
CA PHE A 88 -21.72 23.19 -33.14
C PHE A 88 -20.77 21.98 -33.17
N LEU A 89 -20.29 21.57 -34.35
CA LEU A 89 -19.35 20.45 -34.49
C LEU A 89 -18.02 20.72 -33.79
N LEU A 90 -17.46 21.92 -33.95
CA LEU A 90 -16.22 22.32 -33.27
C LEU A 90 -16.40 22.37 -31.76
N GLY A 91 -17.52 22.93 -31.27
CA GLY A 91 -17.85 22.96 -29.85
C GLY A 91 -18.04 21.57 -29.27
N TYR A 92 -18.76 20.70 -29.98
CA TYR A 92 -18.96 19.30 -29.59
C TYR A 92 -17.63 18.54 -29.51
N LEU A 93 -16.77 18.68 -30.52
CA LEU A 93 -15.44 18.05 -30.54
C LEU A 93 -14.58 18.52 -29.36
N TYR A 94 -14.61 19.83 -29.06
CA TYR A 94 -13.89 20.40 -27.92
C TYR A 94 -14.36 19.80 -26.59
N VAL A 95 -15.68 19.81 -26.33
CA VAL A 95 -16.27 19.25 -25.10
C VAL A 95 -15.98 17.75 -24.99
N TRP A 96 -16.15 17.01 -26.07
CA TRP A 96 -15.87 15.57 -26.11
C TRP A 96 -14.40 15.27 -25.80
N ARG A 97 -13.46 16.05 -26.33
CA ARG A 97 -12.02 15.92 -26.02
C ARG A 97 -11.74 16.14 -24.53
N GLN A 98 -12.36 17.14 -23.92
CA GLN A 98 -12.17 17.46 -22.50
C GLN A 98 -12.80 16.41 -21.57
N ALA A 99 -14.04 16.00 -21.85
CA ALA A 99 -14.75 14.98 -21.06
C ALA A 99 -13.98 13.64 -21.04
N ASN A 100 -13.37 13.26 -22.16
CA ASN A 100 -12.53 12.06 -22.25
C ASN A 100 -11.29 12.12 -21.37
N VAL A 101 -10.73 13.30 -21.07
CA VAL A 101 -9.59 13.44 -20.16
C VAL A 101 -10.05 13.30 -18.71
N ILE A 102 -11.14 13.97 -18.34
CA ILE A 102 -11.69 13.94 -16.98
C ILE A 102 -12.05 12.50 -16.58
N THR A 103 -12.68 11.73 -17.48
CA THR A 103 -13.02 10.33 -17.21
C THR A 103 -11.81 9.41 -17.05
N ARG A 104 -10.66 9.73 -17.65
CA ARG A 104 -9.40 8.99 -17.43
C ARG A 104 -8.79 9.35 -16.07
N LEU A 105 -8.80 10.63 -15.71
CA LEU A 105 -8.33 11.08 -14.40
C LEU A 105 -9.14 10.46 -13.28
N ASN A 106 -10.48 10.46 -13.40
CA ASN A 106 -11.34 9.85 -12.40
C ASN A 106 -11.07 8.34 -12.23
N ARG A 107 -10.91 7.61 -13.34
CA ARG A 107 -10.54 6.19 -13.30
C ARG A 107 -9.18 5.95 -12.63
N ALA A 108 -8.21 6.84 -12.87
CA ALA A 108 -6.90 6.74 -12.25
C ALA A 108 -6.97 6.94 -10.74
N VAL A 109 -7.77 7.90 -10.26
CA VAL A 109 -8.01 8.11 -8.82
C VAL A 109 -8.66 6.89 -8.18
N MET A 110 -9.66 6.28 -8.83
CA MET A 110 -10.29 5.06 -8.31
C MET A 110 -9.28 3.90 -8.19
N ARG A 111 -8.42 3.71 -9.19
CA ARG A 111 -7.35 2.70 -9.16
C ARG A 111 -6.34 2.93 -8.04
N ILE A 112 -5.97 4.19 -7.77
CA ILE A 112 -5.12 4.53 -6.62
C ILE A 112 -5.80 4.12 -5.31
N GLY A 113 -7.12 4.29 -5.20
CA GLY A 113 -7.91 3.84 -4.05
C GLY A 113 -7.90 2.33 -3.86
N GLU A 114 -7.72 1.56 -4.93
CA GLU A 114 -7.58 0.10 -4.92
C GLU A 114 -6.13 -0.37 -4.67
N GLY A 115 -5.18 0.56 -4.49
CA GLY A 115 -3.75 0.27 -4.27
C GLY A 115 -2.93 0.15 -5.56
N GLU A 116 -3.52 0.42 -6.73
CA GLU A 116 -2.80 0.47 -8.00
C GLU A 116 -2.23 1.88 -8.26
N TYR A 117 -0.96 2.07 -7.92
CA TYR A 117 -0.28 3.35 -8.08
C TYR A 117 0.21 3.61 -9.51
N LEU A 118 0.20 4.88 -9.91
CA LEU A 118 0.54 5.32 -11.26
C LEU A 118 2.06 5.30 -11.48
N ARG A 119 2.50 4.78 -12.64
CA ARG A 119 3.91 4.81 -13.07
C ARG A 119 4.27 6.04 -13.90
N GLU A 120 3.27 6.67 -14.49
CA GLU A 120 3.42 7.91 -15.26
C GLU A 120 2.14 8.76 -15.18
N PRO A 121 2.23 10.06 -15.47
CA PRO A 121 1.06 10.92 -15.60
C PRO A 121 0.11 10.41 -16.68
N THR A 122 -1.18 10.34 -16.37
CA THR A 122 -2.21 9.78 -17.26
C THR A 122 -2.41 10.58 -18.56
N VAL A 123 -2.08 11.87 -18.54
CA VAL A 123 -2.17 12.77 -19.68
C VAL A 123 -1.01 13.77 -19.62
N ARG A 124 -0.40 14.06 -20.78
CA ARG A 124 0.63 15.09 -20.92
C ARG A 124 0.06 16.28 -21.68
N ARG A 125 -0.35 17.32 -20.95
CA ARG A 125 -0.86 18.60 -21.48
C ARG A 125 -0.23 19.75 -20.71
N LYS A 126 -0.22 20.93 -21.33
CA LYS A 126 0.32 22.18 -20.74
C LYS A 126 -0.80 23.14 -20.32
N ASP A 127 -1.91 22.59 -19.83
CA ASP A 127 -3.08 23.30 -19.34
C ASP A 127 -3.44 22.82 -17.93
N GLU A 128 -4.50 23.36 -17.34
CA GLU A 128 -4.94 23.08 -15.97
C GLU A 128 -5.26 21.59 -15.76
N LEU A 129 -5.75 20.90 -16.81
CA LEU A 129 -5.98 19.46 -16.76
C LEU A 129 -4.68 18.67 -16.75
N GLY A 130 -3.64 19.16 -17.41
CA GLY A 130 -2.29 18.61 -17.35
C GLY A 130 -1.65 18.78 -15.96
N GLU A 131 -1.80 19.96 -15.36
CA GLU A 131 -1.32 20.22 -13.99
C GLU A 131 -2.02 19.32 -12.96
N LEU A 132 -3.34 19.16 -13.07
CA LEU A 132 -4.11 18.23 -12.24
C LEU A 132 -3.64 16.78 -12.43
N ALA A 133 -3.35 16.35 -13.66
CA ALA A 133 -2.85 15.01 -13.94
C ALA A 133 -1.48 14.76 -13.29
N LEU A 134 -0.60 15.78 -13.28
CA LEU A 134 0.69 15.73 -12.61
C LEU A 134 0.54 15.66 -11.09
N GLY A 135 -0.33 16.49 -10.51
CA GLY A 135 -0.61 16.47 -9.07
C GLY A 135 -1.15 15.12 -8.57
N ILE A 136 -2.05 14.48 -9.33
CA ILE A 136 -2.55 13.14 -9.02
C ILE A 136 -1.41 12.11 -9.09
N PHE A 137 -0.52 12.21 -10.08
CA PHE A 137 0.64 11.33 -10.20
C PHE A 137 1.60 11.47 -9.02
N GLU A 138 1.95 12.69 -8.62
CA GLU A 138 2.81 12.93 -7.46
C GLU A 138 2.17 12.42 -6.15
N MET A 139 0.88 12.66 -5.97
CA MET A 139 0.13 12.14 -4.83
C MET A 139 0.13 10.61 -4.82
N SER A 140 -0.09 9.98 -5.97
CA SER A 140 -0.04 8.51 -6.12
C SER A 140 1.31 7.95 -5.66
N GLY A 141 2.41 8.57 -6.10
CA GLY A 141 3.76 8.18 -5.68
C GLY A 141 3.98 8.33 -4.16
N LYS A 142 3.55 9.45 -3.57
CA LYS A 142 3.64 9.67 -2.12
C LYS A 142 2.83 8.64 -1.32
N ILE A 143 1.60 8.35 -1.75
CA ILE A 143 0.76 7.34 -1.09
C ILE A 143 1.44 5.97 -1.17
N ALA A 144 2.00 5.60 -2.33
CA ALA A 144 2.69 4.32 -2.51
C ALA A 144 3.87 4.16 -1.52
N THR A 145 4.71 5.19 -1.40
CA THR A 145 5.86 5.16 -0.49
C THR A 145 5.45 5.11 0.97
N THR A 146 4.46 5.91 1.37
CA THR A 146 3.94 5.93 2.75
C THR A 146 3.29 4.60 3.09
N HIS A 147 2.51 4.02 2.19
CA HIS A 147 1.89 2.71 2.41
C HIS A 147 2.94 1.60 2.58
N ALA A 148 4.01 1.63 1.78
CA ALA A 148 5.12 0.68 1.91
C ALA A 148 5.84 0.82 3.26
N GLN A 149 6.14 2.05 3.70
CA GLN A 149 6.76 2.33 5.00
C GLN A 149 5.89 1.85 6.17
N LEU A 150 4.59 2.17 6.16
CA LEU A 150 3.65 1.71 7.19
C LEU A 150 3.54 0.19 7.25
N THR A 151 3.61 -0.48 6.10
CA THR A 151 3.57 -1.94 6.05
C THR A 151 4.83 -2.56 6.68
N ASP A 152 6.01 -1.99 6.41
CA ASP A 152 7.27 -2.40 7.01
C ASP A 152 7.29 -2.16 8.54
N GLU A 153 6.90 -0.97 8.98
CA GLU A 153 6.78 -0.65 10.42
C GLU A 153 5.80 -1.57 11.13
N LYS A 154 4.65 -1.86 10.52
CA LYS A 154 3.69 -2.81 11.07
C LYS A 154 4.29 -4.21 11.20
N SER A 155 5.05 -4.66 10.20
CA SER A 155 5.71 -5.98 10.25
C SER A 155 6.69 -6.06 11.43
N LYS A 156 7.52 -5.03 11.61
CA LYS A 156 8.46 -4.93 12.73
C LYS A 156 7.75 -4.89 14.08
N LEU A 157 6.62 -4.19 14.17
CA LEU A 157 5.83 -4.13 15.39
C LEU A 157 5.24 -5.50 15.74
N ILE A 158 4.71 -6.23 14.74
CA ILE A 158 4.19 -7.59 14.94
C ILE A 158 5.31 -8.50 15.46
N GLU A 159 6.49 -8.47 14.84
CA GLU A 159 7.64 -9.25 15.27
C GLU A 159 8.06 -8.93 16.71
N ALA A 160 8.13 -7.64 17.07
CA ALA A 160 8.45 -7.22 18.43
C ALA A 160 7.38 -7.70 19.45
N VAL A 161 6.10 -7.62 19.10
CA VAL A 161 5.01 -8.10 19.96
C VAL A 161 5.07 -9.62 20.12
N THR A 162 5.31 -10.37 19.05
CA THR A 162 5.49 -11.82 19.11
C THR A 162 6.67 -12.17 20.01
N ARG A 163 7.79 -11.47 19.88
CA ARG A 163 8.97 -11.70 20.73
C ARG A 163 8.69 -11.43 22.20
N LEU A 164 7.96 -10.36 22.51
CA LEU A 164 7.54 -10.06 23.88
C LEU A 164 6.62 -11.15 24.45
N GLN A 165 5.70 -11.67 23.64
CA GLN A 165 4.82 -12.77 24.06
C GLN A 165 5.59 -14.06 24.33
N GLU A 166 6.58 -14.38 23.50
CA GLU A 166 7.48 -15.52 23.74
C GLU A 166 8.24 -15.37 25.07
N LEU A 167 8.81 -14.19 25.32
CA LEU A 167 9.53 -13.90 26.56
C LEU A 167 8.60 -13.99 27.78
N GLU A 168 7.38 -13.45 27.68
CA GLU A 168 6.38 -13.54 28.75
C GLU A 168 5.99 -15.01 29.03
N GLN A 169 5.86 -15.83 27.99
CA GLN A 169 5.56 -17.26 28.13
C GLN A 169 6.73 -18.01 28.77
N GLN A 170 7.97 -17.74 28.35
CA GLN A 170 9.18 -18.31 28.95
C GLN A 170 9.29 -17.94 30.43
N GLN A 171 9.02 -16.69 30.79
CA GLN A 171 9.01 -16.23 32.18
C GLN A 171 7.95 -16.98 33.02
N LYS A 172 6.73 -17.16 32.50
CA LYS A 172 5.67 -17.92 33.19
C LYS A 172 6.05 -19.38 33.40
N LEU A 173 6.63 -20.03 32.38
CA LEU A 173 7.11 -21.40 32.48
C LEU A 173 8.25 -21.52 33.51
N PHE A 174 9.18 -20.58 33.52
CA PHE A 174 10.28 -20.53 34.49
C PHE A 174 9.76 -20.41 35.93
N ILE A 175 8.88 -19.46 36.21
CA ILE A 175 8.28 -19.26 37.54
C ILE A 175 7.49 -20.50 37.97
N GLY A 176 6.72 -21.09 37.05
CA GLY A 176 5.98 -22.33 37.29
C GLY A 176 6.91 -23.48 37.69
N ASN A 177 7.94 -23.73 36.88
CA ASN A 177 8.89 -24.82 37.11
C ASN A 177 9.65 -24.64 38.44
N ILE A 178 10.14 -23.44 38.74
CA ILE A 178 10.83 -23.17 40.01
C ILE A 178 9.88 -23.37 41.19
N SER A 179 8.64 -22.90 41.09
CA SER A 179 7.67 -23.07 42.17
C SER A 179 7.42 -24.55 42.47
N HIS A 180 7.31 -25.38 41.42
CA HIS A 180 7.18 -26.82 41.58
C HIS A 180 8.44 -27.47 42.17
N GLU A 181 9.62 -27.15 41.66
CA GLU A 181 10.89 -27.73 42.14
C GLU A 181 11.24 -27.29 43.57
N LEU A 182 10.78 -26.12 44.03
CA LEU A 182 10.90 -25.68 45.43
C LEU A 182 9.88 -26.36 46.35
N LYS A 183 8.65 -26.61 45.87
CA LYS A 183 7.58 -27.18 46.70
C LYS A 183 7.88 -28.60 47.15
N THR A 184 8.47 -29.43 46.28
CA THR A 184 8.81 -30.82 46.59
C THR A 184 9.76 -30.97 47.79
N PRO A 185 10.98 -30.39 47.78
CA PRO A 185 11.91 -30.47 48.90
C PRO A 185 11.33 -29.82 50.16
N LEU A 186 10.61 -28.69 50.02
CA LEU A 186 9.97 -28.02 51.15
C LEU A 186 8.90 -28.88 51.83
N THR A 187 8.09 -29.60 51.05
CA THR A 187 7.07 -30.52 51.58
C THR A 187 7.73 -31.70 52.28
N SER A 188 8.87 -32.17 51.75
CA SER A 188 9.66 -33.23 52.39
C SER A 188 10.23 -32.78 53.73
N ILE A 189 10.79 -31.56 53.80
CA ILE A 189 11.28 -30.97 55.06
C ILE A 189 10.14 -30.88 56.08
N LEU A 190 8.96 -30.37 55.67
CA LEU A 190 7.78 -30.29 56.53
C LEU A 190 7.37 -31.66 57.08
N ALA A 191 7.32 -32.68 56.23
CA ALA A 191 6.97 -34.04 56.65
C ALA A 191 8.01 -34.62 57.64
N TYR A 192 9.30 -34.39 57.43
CA TYR A 192 10.34 -34.82 58.36
C TYR A 192 10.30 -34.03 59.67
N THR A 193 9.96 -32.74 59.66
CA THR A 193 9.74 -31.99 60.90
C THR A 193 8.53 -32.50 61.68
N ASP A 194 7.45 -32.91 61.01
CA ASP A 194 6.29 -33.54 61.66
C ASP A 194 6.68 -34.89 62.29
N LEU A 195 7.52 -35.68 61.61
CA LEU A 195 8.06 -36.94 62.17
C LEU A 195 8.91 -36.71 63.41
N LEU A 196 9.75 -35.67 63.43
CA LEU A 196 10.54 -35.27 64.60
C LEU A 196 9.63 -34.93 65.80
N ASP A 197 8.47 -34.33 65.54
CA ASP A 197 7.53 -33.95 66.60
C ASP A 197 6.74 -35.14 67.16
N MET A 198 6.36 -36.09 66.29
CA MET A 198 5.57 -37.28 66.64
C MET A 198 6.37 -38.39 67.34
N TYR A 199 7.66 -38.55 67.03
CA TYR A 199 8.49 -39.69 67.48
C TYR A 199 9.76 -39.25 68.22
N ARG A 200 9.59 -38.43 69.26
CA ARG A 200 10.70 -37.85 70.04
C ARG A 200 11.56 -38.88 70.81
N ASP A 201 11.05 -40.09 71.01
CA ASP A 201 11.70 -41.13 71.82
C ASP A 201 12.47 -42.17 70.99
N ASP A 202 12.52 -42.04 69.65
CA ASP A 202 13.29 -42.94 68.76
C ASP A 202 14.52 -42.22 68.18
N PRO A 203 15.72 -42.42 68.78
CA PRO A 203 16.94 -41.75 68.35
C PRO A 203 17.32 -42.05 66.90
N ALA A 204 17.00 -43.24 66.38
CA ALA A 204 17.35 -43.63 65.03
C ALA A 204 16.48 -42.91 63.99
N LEU A 205 15.20 -42.73 64.29
CA LEU A 205 14.28 -41.98 63.44
C LEU A 205 14.61 -40.48 63.44
N LEU A 206 15.01 -39.93 64.59
CA LEU A 206 15.43 -38.53 64.71
C LEU A 206 16.68 -38.23 63.88
N ASP A 207 17.68 -39.12 63.92
CA ASP A 207 18.91 -38.96 63.13
C ASP A 207 18.62 -39.01 61.62
N GLU A 208 17.76 -39.95 61.19
CA GLU A 208 17.35 -40.04 59.79
C GLU A 208 16.57 -38.79 59.34
N ALA A 209 15.62 -38.31 60.14
CA ALA A 209 14.85 -37.11 59.81
C ALA A 209 15.75 -35.86 59.74
N CYS A 210 16.68 -35.68 60.68
CA CYS A 210 17.67 -34.59 60.64
C CYS A 210 18.56 -34.67 59.38
N ARG A 211 19.02 -35.87 59.02
CA ARG A 211 19.83 -36.11 57.81
C ARG A 211 19.05 -35.76 56.53
N GLN A 212 17.80 -36.17 56.43
CA GLN A 212 16.95 -35.89 55.28
C GLN A 212 16.62 -34.40 55.15
N ILE A 213 16.33 -33.72 56.26
CA ILE A 213 16.14 -32.25 56.27
C ILE A 213 17.40 -31.54 55.77
N GLY A 214 18.58 -31.96 56.24
CA GLY A 214 19.86 -31.40 55.78
C GLY A 214 20.06 -31.55 54.27
N MET A 215 19.82 -32.75 53.73
CA MET A 215 19.94 -33.00 52.29
C MET A 215 18.96 -32.17 51.44
N GLU A 216 17.70 -32.06 51.87
CA GLU A 216 16.70 -31.25 51.15
C GLU A 216 16.98 -29.74 51.28
N ALA A 217 17.55 -29.28 52.39
CA ALA A 217 18.00 -27.90 52.55
C ALA A 217 19.19 -27.55 51.63
N GLU A 218 20.18 -28.45 51.52
CA GLU A 218 21.28 -28.31 50.56
C GLU A 218 20.77 -28.30 49.12
N ARG A 219 19.79 -29.15 48.81
CA ARG A 219 19.15 -29.18 47.49
C ARG A 219 18.42 -27.88 47.17
N LEU A 220 17.66 -27.33 48.12
CA LEU A 220 17.00 -26.03 47.99
C LEU A 220 18.02 -24.92 47.76
N TYR A 221 19.12 -24.90 48.53
CA TYR A 221 20.19 -23.92 48.37
C TYR A 221 20.80 -23.96 46.96
N ALA A 222 21.14 -25.15 46.47
CA ALA A 222 21.67 -25.34 45.12
C ALA A 222 20.67 -24.90 44.02
N LEU A 223 19.37 -25.10 44.24
CA LEU A 223 18.33 -24.65 43.31
C LEU A 223 18.22 -23.12 43.27
N VAL A 224 18.28 -22.46 44.43
CA VAL A 224 18.27 -21.00 44.55
C VAL A 224 19.51 -20.39 43.89
N GLU A 225 20.70 -20.93 44.14
CA GLU A 225 21.92 -20.47 43.48
C GLU A 225 21.82 -20.62 41.95
N LYS A 226 21.33 -21.77 41.47
CA LYS A 226 21.13 -21.99 40.03
C LYS A 226 20.15 -20.97 39.43
N SER A 227 19.07 -20.65 40.13
CA SER A 227 18.10 -19.64 39.69
C SER A 227 18.69 -18.22 39.69
N LEU A 228 19.47 -17.86 40.71
CA LEU A 228 20.14 -16.56 40.78
C LEU A 228 21.17 -16.41 39.66
N LYS A 229 21.90 -17.47 39.35
CA LYS A 229 22.88 -17.52 38.27
C LYS A 229 22.23 -17.38 36.89
N LEU A 230 21.09 -18.03 36.66
CA LEU A 230 20.31 -17.84 35.42
C LEU A 230 19.77 -16.42 35.30
N SER A 231 19.26 -15.84 36.39
CA SER A 231 18.77 -14.45 36.43
C SER A 231 19.88 -13.41 36.20
N SER A 232 21.10 -13.67 36.68
CA SER A 232 22.24 -12.78 36.46
C SER A 232 22.85 -12.92 35.07
N MET A 233 22.70 -14.06 34.39
CA MET A 233 23.20 -14.26 33.02
C MET A 233 22.50 -13.35 32.00
N ASP A 234 21.23 -12.99 32.19
CA ASP A 234 20.52 -12.01 31.33
C ASP A 234 21.07 -10.58 31.47
N VAL A 235 21.85 -10.29 32.52
CA VAL A 235 22.48 -8.98 32.77
C VAL A 235 23.96 -8.97 32.36
N TYR A 236 24.59 -10.13 32.18
CA TYR A 236 26.04 -10.29 31.92
C TYR A 236 26.41 -10.44 30.43
N GLU A 237 25.52 -10.06 29.50
CA GLU A 237 25.80 -10.16 28.06
C GLU A 237 26.81 -9.12 27.52
N PHE A 238 27.40 -8.25 28.37
CA PHE A 238 28.15 -7.08 27.89
C PHE A 238 29.68 -7.05 28.07
N GLU A 239 30.35 -8.10 28.58
CA GLU A 239 31.83 -8.12 28.64
C GLU A 239 32.44 -9.49 28.25
N THR A 240 32.08 -10.01 27.09
CA THR A 240 32.82 -11.16 26.52
C THR A 240 34.20 -10.70 26.06
N HIS A 241 35.25 -11.11 26.77
CA HIS A 241 36.64 -10.83 26.40
C HIS A 241 37.13 -11.91 25.44
N ALA A 242 36.52 -11.98 24.26
CA ALA A 242 36.85 -12.99 23.27
C ALA A 242 38.30 -12.81 22.78
N ALA A 243 39.10 -13.87 22.92
CA ALA A 243 40.48 -13.92 22.48
C ALA A 243 40.76 -15.28 21.81
N SER A 244 41.93 -15.42 21.18
CA SER A 244 42.38 -16.71 20.68
C SER A 244 42.75 -17.61 21.87
N VAL A 245 41.94 -18.64 22.12
CA VAL A 245 42.11 -19.60 23.22
C VAL A 245 42.55 -20.96 22.67
N ASP A 246 43.63 -21.51 23.22
CA ASP A 246 44.06 -22.88 22.99
C ASP A 246 43.14 -23.86 23.76
N LEU A 247 42.37 -24.67 23.03
CA LEU A 247 41.35 -25.55 23.63
C LEU A 247 41.95 -26.69 24.43
N LYS A 248 42.99 -27.34 23.91
CA LYS A 248 43.62 -28.51 24.56
C LYS A 248 44.04 -28.24 26.01
N PRO A 249 44.86 -27.22 26.33
CA PRO A 249 45.25 -26.96 27.71
C PRO A 249 44.06 -26.54 28.59
N LEU A 250 43.04 -25.91 28.01
CA LEU A 250 41.83 -25.51 28.72
C LEU A 250 40.97 -26.73 29.11
N LEU A 251 40.78 -27.67 28.19
CA LEU A 251 40.04 -28.92 28.40
C LEU A 251 40.79 -29.86 29.36
N GLU A 252 42.12 -29.98 29.24
CA GLU A 252 42.95 -30.73 30.19
C GLU A 252 42.79 -30.19 31.63
N LYS A 253 42.79 -28.86 31.78
CA LYS A 253 42.60 -28.21 33.08
C LYS A 253 41.19 -28.45 33.65
N ALA A 254 40.16 -28.49 32.81
CA ALA A 254 38.80 -28.81 33.23
C ALA A 254 38.67 -30.28 33.67
N ALA A 255 39.20 -31.22 32.89
CA ALA A 255 39.22 -32.64 33.21
C ALA A 255 39.95 -32.91 34.54
N ALA A 256 41.12 -32.30 34.74
CA ALA A 256 41.89 -32.43 35.98
C ALA A 256 41.12 -31.93 37.22
N ARG A 257 40.28 -30.89 37.10
CA ARG A 257 39.46 -30.38 38.21
C ARG A 257 38.35 -31.35 38.62
N LEU A 258 37.80 -32.13 37.70
CA LEU A 258 36.77 -33.14 38.00
C LEU A 258 37.33 -34.52 38.32
N GLN A 259 38.61 -34.79 38.03
CA GLN A 259 39.27 -36.07 38.23
C GLN A 259 39.03 -36.65 39.63
N ALA A 260 39.27 -35.87 40.69
CA ALA A 260 39.12 -36.33 42.07
C ALA A 260 37.66 -36.70 42.42
N ARG A 261 36.69 -35.96 41.87
CA ARG A 261 35.26 -36.22 42.07
C ARG A 261 34.80 -37.46 41.30
N ALA A 262 35.30 -37.64 40.08
CA ALA A 262 35.03 -38.81 39.26
C ALA A 262 35.60 -40.10 39.91
N GLU A 263 36.82 -40.03 40.45
CA GLU A 263 37.47 -41.15 41.15
C GLU A 263 36.69 -41.56 42.41
N GLN A 264 36.16 -40.60 43.18
CA GLN A 264 35.27 -40.89 44.32
C GLN A 264 34.00 -41.64 43.91
N GLN A 265 33.57 -41.51 42.65
CA GLN A 265 32.42 -42.23 42.10
C GLN A 265 32.82 -43.46 41.26
N GLY A 266 34.11 -43.82 41.22
CA GLY A 266 34.62 -44.97 40.45
C GLY A 266 34.58 -44.77 38.94
N ILE A 267 34.54 -43.51 38.48
CA ILE A 267 34.45 -43.13 37.07
C ILE A 267 35.83 -42.73 36.56
N GLN A 268 36.24 -43.27 35.41
CA GLN A 268 37.48 -42.88 34.76
C GLN A 268 37.20 -41.82 33.69
N ILE A 269 37.88 -40.68 33.78
CA ILE A 269 37.88 -39.67 32.71
C ILE A 269 38.98 -40.02 31.71
N VAL A 270 38.63 -40.20 30.44
CA VAL A 270 39.57 -40.46 29.35
C VAL A 270 39.53 -39.30 28.37
N THR A 271 40.68 -38.66 28.13
CA THR A 271 40.82 -37.52 27.24
C THR A 271 41.45 -37.94 25.91
N ASP A 272 40.76 -37.70 24.79
CA ASP A 272 41.34 -37.81 23.43
C ASP A 272 41.30 -36.45 22.73
N LEU A 273 42.26 -35.58 23.08
CA LEU A 273 42.23 -34.16 22.73
C LEU A 273 43.15 -33.84 21.54
N GLN A 274 42.59 -33.21 20.51
CA GLN A 274 43.33 -32.64 19.40
C GLN A 274 43.66 -31.16 19.66
N ASP A 275 44.76 -30.68 19.08
CA ASP A 275 45.13 -29.27 19.14
C ASP A 275 44.15 -28.41 18.32
N GLY A 276 43.68 -27.32 18.91
CA GLY A 276 42.71 -26.43 18.28
C GLY A 276 42.66 -25.07 18.97
N LYS A 277 42.47 -24.01 18.19
CA LYS A 277 42.30 -22.63 18.67
C LYS A 277 40.92 -22.12 18.29
N VAL A 278 40.26 -21.47 19.23
CA VAL A 278 38.96 -20.82 19.00
C VAL A 278 39.00 -19.38 19.47
N TRP A 279 38.20 -18.53 18.81
CA TRP A 279 37.98 -17.16 19.27
C TRP A 279 36.84 -17.16 20.29
N ALA A 280 37.17 -17.16 21.58
CA ALA A 280 36.21 -17.29 22.66
C ALA A 280 36.72 -16.65 23.96
N ASP A 281 35.82 -16.47 24.92
CA ASP A 281 36.18 -16.12 26.29
C ASP A 281 36.57 -17.40 27.05
N ALA A 282 37.80 -17.46 27.55
CA ALA A 282 38.35 -18.66 28.19
C ALA A 282 37.58 -19.07 29.45
N ASP A 283 37.08 -18.11 30.23
CA ASP A 283 36.36 -18.40 31.47
C ASP A 283 34.97 -18.96 31.16
N ASN A 284 34.29 -18.44 30.13
CA ASN A 284 33.02 -18.97 29.66
C ASN A 284 33.16 -20.40 29.10
N VAL A 285 34.18 -20.65 28.27
CA VAL A 285 34.44 -22.01 27.74
C VAL A 285 34.74 -22.98 28.88
N MET A 286 35.59 -22.59 29.82
CA MET A 286 35.88 -23.39 31.02
C MET A 286 34.59 -23.70 31.80
N HIS A 287 33.71 -22.72 31.98
CA HIS A 287 32.45 -22.91 32.71
C HIS A 287 31.53 -23.90 31.99
N MET A 288 31.33 -23.75 30.68
CA MET A 288 30.53 -24.66 29.87
C MET A 288 31.06 -26.10 29.94
N VAL A 289 32.37 -26.27 29.81
CA VAL A 289 33.01 -27.59 29.87
C VAL A 289 32.84 -28.20 31.26
N MET A 290 33.06 -27.43 32.33
CA MET A 290 32.86 -27.90 33.70
C MET A 290 31.40 -28.34 33.95
N ASP A 291 30.41 -27.59 33.45
CA ASP A 291 28.99 -27.94 33.60
C ASP A 291 28.64 -29.23 32.83
N LEU A 292 29.18 -29.41 31.63
CA LEU A 292 28.99 -30.64 30.85
C LEU A 292 29.66 -31.84 31.51
N LEU A 293 30.90 -31.68 31.98
CA LEU A 293 31.65 -32.73 32.67
C LEU A 293 30.99 -33.12 34.00
N ASP A 294 30.51 -32.15 34.79
CA ASP A 294 29.82 -32.43 36.05
C ASP A 294 28.52 -33.21 35.80
N ASN A 295 27.76 -32.84 34.77
CA ASN A 295 26.60 -33.62 34.33
C ASN A 295 27.00 -35.04 33.88
N ALA A 296 28.07 -35.16 33.11
CA ALA A 296 28.53 -36.47 32.62
C ALA A 296 28.93 -37.40 33.77
N VAL A 297 29.61 -36.88 34.81
CA VAL A 297 29.94 -37.62 36.03
C VAL A 297 28.67 -37.98 36.81
N LYS A 298 27.78 -37.00 37.07
CA LYS A 298 26.52 -37.19 37.83
C LYS A 298 25.60 -38.25 37.24
N TYR A 299 25.48 -38.26 35.91
CA TYR A 299 24.53 -39.12 35.20
C TYR A 299 25.19 -40.36 34.59
N ASN A 300 26.47 -40.61 34.90
CA ASN A 300 27.15 -41.81 34.45
C ASN A 300 26.48 -43.04 35.09
N ARG A 301 26.01 -43.97 34.25
CA ARG A 301 25.43 -45.23 34.71
C ARG A 301 26.49 -46.32 34.55
N PRO A 302 26.88 -47.03 35.62
CA PRO A 302 27.69 -48.23 35.46
C PRO A 302 26.91 -49.19 34.56
N ASP A 303 27.59 -49.69 33.54
CA ASP A 303 27.02 -50.41 32.40
C ASP A 303 26.13 -51.58 32.89
N ALA A 304 24.82 -51.33 33.00
CA ALA A 304 23.83 -52.33 33.33
C ALA A 304 23.46 -53.07 32.03
N ASN A 305 24.43 -53.88 31.59
CA ASN A 305 24.29 -55.06 30.74
C ASN A 305 23.04 -55.09 29.84
N HIS A 306 23.14 -54.58 28.61
CA HIS A 306 22.23 -54.99 27.53
C HIS A 306 23.05 -55.61 26.40
N GLY A 307 23.05 -56.94 26.38
CA GLY A 307 23.45 -57.70 25.21
C GLY A 307 22.51 -57.40 24.04
N GLN A 308 23.06 -56.83 22.97
CA GLN A 308 22.84 -57.15 21.55
C GLN A 308 23.54 -56.06 20.71
N GLY A 309 24.80 -56.34 20.39
CA GLY A 309 25.47 -55.96 19.14
C GLY A 309 25.69 -54.49 18.83
N TYR A 310 26.80 -53.91 19.30
CA TYR A 310 27.77 -53.24 18.43
C TYR A 310 29.19 -53.50 18.95
N ARG A 311 30.06 -53.95 18.04
CA ARG A 311 31.40 -54.47 18.31
C ARG A 311 32.39 -53.31 18.22
N TYR A 312 32.92 -52.84 19.35
CA TYR A 312 34.23 -52.17 19.38
C TYR A 312 35.15 -52.93 20.33
N ARG A 313 36.21 -53.51 19.75
CA ARG A 313 37.37 -54.11 20.41
C ARG A 313 38.44 -53.00 20.31
N HIS A 314 39.17 -52.56 21.34
CA HIS A 314 40.09 -53.35 22.15
C HIS A 314 40.61 -52.57 23.39
N SER A 315 40.64 -53.24 24.56
CA SER A 315 41.45 -53.06 25.80
C SER A 315 41.57 -51.69 26.48
N ALA A 316 41.42 -51.51 27.79
CA ALA A 316 41.27 -52.42 28.92
C ALA A 316 40.51 -51.74 30.08
N GLY A 317 39.59 -52.47 30.70
CA GLY A 317 39.12 -52.36 32.09
C GLY A 317 38.91 -50.97 32.71
N GLY A 318 37.74 -50.37 32.44
CA GLY A 318 37.20 -49.26 33.21
C GLY A 318 35.94 -48.71 32.55
N THR A 319 34.88 -48.44 33.31
CA THR A 319 33.76 -47.61 32.86
C THR A 319 34.29 -46.19 32.64
N GLY A 320 34.81 -45.96 31.43
CA GLY A 320 35.44 -44.71 31.02
C GLY A 320 34.44 -43.78 30.34
N LEU A 321 34.45 -42.52 30.74
CA LEU A 321 33.78 -41.44 30.04
C LEU A 321 34.77 -40.89 29.00
N HIS A 322 34.45 -41.05 27.71
CA HIS A 322 35.28 -40.58 26.60
C HIS A 322 34.89 -39.15 26.21
N LEU A 323 35.86 -38.24 26.24
CA LEU A 323 35.76 -36.86 25.75
C LEU A 323 36.58 -36.66 24.49
#